data_AF-A0A656Z453-F1
#
_entry.id   AF-A0A656Z453-F1
#
_cell.length_a   1.000
_cell.length_b   1.000
_cell.length_c   1.000
_cell.angle_alpha   90.00
_cell.angle_beta   90.00
_cell.angle_gamma   90.00
#
_symmetry.space_group_name_H-M   'P 1'
#
loop_
_entity.id
_entity.type
_entity.pdbx_description
1 polymer ?
#
loop_
_entity_poly.entity_id
_entity_poly.type
_entity_poly.pdbx_seq_one_letter_code
_entity_poly.pdbx_strand_id
1 'polypeptide(L)'
;NPLYMVEDAGAADLISKGRLQLGISRGSPEQVIDGWRYFGYEPEEGMTDADMGRKHGEVFFEALKGEGFAQPNPRPMFPNPPGLLKIEPHSEGLRDRIWWGAASDATAIWAAKLGMNLQSSTLKKDESGEPLHIQQAKQIRAYREAWKEAGHTRTPRVSVSRSIFALVNDRDRAYFGNGGKEEDQIGYIEENLRAVFGRSYAAEPDQLIKELAKDEAVAEADTLLLTVPNQLGVEYNAHVIESILKHVAPGLGWR
;
A
#
# COMPACT_ATOMS: atom_id res chain seq x y z
N ASN A 1 18.44 4.60 -2.48
CA ASN A 1 19.17 3.91 -3.54
C ASN A 1 18.42 2.61 -3.77
N PRO A 2 17.85 2.38 -4.96
CA PRO A 2 17.04 1.19 -5.23
C PRO A 2 17.76 -0.14 -4.99
N LEU A 3 19.05 -0.24 -5.34
CA LEU A 3 19.80 -1.49 -5.21
C LEU A 3 20.12 -1.82 -3.75
N TYR A 4 20.48 -0.80 -2.95
CA TYR A 4 20.65 -0.97 -1.51
C TYR A 4 19.34 -1.40 -0.84
N MET A 5 18.20 -0.86 -1.28
CA MET A 5 16.89 -1.28 -0.80
C MET A 5 16.58 -2.75 -1.15
N VAL A 6 17.09 -3.29 -2.25
CA VAL A 6 16.98 -4.73 -2.57
C VAL A 6 17.77 -5.59 -1.58
N GLU A 7 18.98 -5.18 -1.21
CA GLU A 7 19.79 -5.87 -0.19
C GLU A 7 19.04 -5.94 1.15
N ASP A 8 18.53 -4.79 1.62
CA ASP A 8 17.78 -4.69 2.88
C ASP A 8 16.48 -5.49 2.84
N ALA A 9 15.72 -5.40 1.74
CA ALA A 9 14.46 -6.12 1.59
C ALA A 9 14.69 -7.64 1.52
N GLY A 10 15.75 -8.08 0.80
CA GLY A 10 16.15 -9.47 0.75
C GLY A 10 16.56 -10.01 2.12
N ALA A 11 17.40 -9.27 2.85
CA ALA A 11 17.82 -9.64 4.19
C ALA A 11 16.63 -9.72 5.16
N ALA A 12 15.77 -8.70 5.18
CA ALA A 12 14.59 -8.66 6.03
C ALA A 12 13.63 -9.82 5.75
N ASP A 13 13.40 -10.14 4.48
CA ASP A 13 12.52 -11.23 4.09
C ASP A 13 13.08 -12.60 4.51
N LEU A 14 14.38 -12.84 4.32
CA LEU A 14 15.05 -14.07 4.75
C LEU A 14 15.03 -14.24 6.27
N ILE A 15 15.33 -13.18 7.03
CA ILE A 15 15.20 -13.18 8.50
C ILE A 15 13.76 -13.49 8.92
N SER A 16 12.79 -12.92 8.20
CA SER A 16 11.37 -13.16 8.46
C SER A 16 10.89 -14.55 8.04
N LYS A 17 11.70 -15.33 7.33
CA LYS A 17 11.36 -16.61 6.69
C LYS A 17 10.24 -16.46 5.64
N GLY A 18 10.36 -15.47 4.75
CA GLY A 18 9.43 -15.27 3.64
C GLY A 18 8.09 -14.62 4.03
N ARG A 19 8.02 -13.95 5.19
CA ARG A 19 6.78 -13.33 5.70
C ARG A 19 6.65 -11.86 5.35
N LEU A 20 7.67 -11.24 4.76
CA LEU A 20 7.64 -9.81 4.45
C LEU A 20 6.61 -9.51 3.35
N GLN A 21 5.73 -8.54 3.63
CA GLN A 21 4.91 -7.85 2.64
C GLN A 21 5.41 -6.41 2.62
N LEU A 22 5.91 -5.94 1.48
CA LEU A 22 6.58 -4.65 1.39
C LEU A 22 5.80 -3.69 0.50
N GLY A 23 5.23 -2.66 1.11
CA GLY A 23 4.58 -1.54 0.42
C GLY A 23 5.57 -0.44 0.08
N ILE A 24 5.54 0.01 -1.17
CA ILE A 24 6.33 1.15 -1.66
C ILE A 24 5.40 2.15 -2.36
N SER A 25 5.82 3.41 -2.43
CA SER A 25 5.09 4.46 -3.12
C SER A 25 6.06 5.54 -3.61
N ARG A 26 5.55 6.55 -4.34
CA ARG A 26 6.35 7.68 -4.82
C ARG A 26 6.81 8.65 -3.71
N GLY A 27 6.32 8.49 -2.47
CA GLY A 27 6.46 9.49 -1.39
C GLY A 27 5.29 10.47 -1.31
N SER A 28 5.01 10.97 -0.11
CA SER A 28 4.04 12.04 0.15
C SER A 28 4.75 13.40 0.10
N PRO A 29 4.06 14.52 -0.12
CA PRO A 29 4.56 15.82 0.28
C PRO A 29 4.78 15.77 1.79
N GLU A 30 6.03 15.71 2.21
CA GLU A 30 6.39 15.55 3.62
C GLU A 30 6.55 16.91 4.31
N GLN A 31 6.75 16.87 5.61
CA GLN A 31 7.04 17.99 6.52
C GLN A 31 8.25 18.85 6.07
N VAL A 32 9.07 18.33 5.15
CA VAL A 32 10.28 18.96 4.62
C VAL A 32 10.10 19.17 3.12
N ILE A 33 10.17 20.44 2.69
CA ILE A 33 10.19 20.81 1.27
C ILE A 33 11.39 20.13 0.61
N ASP A 34 11.13 19.37 -0.45
CA ASP A 34 12.12 18.60 -1.22
C ASP A 34 13.03 17.70 -0.36
N GLY A 35 12.48 17.02 0.64
CA GLY A 35 13.24 16.19 1.60
C GLY A 35 14.20 15.17 0.95
N TRP A 36 13.86 14.65 -0.23
CA TRP A 36 14.71 13.73 -1.01
C TRP A 36 16.09 14.32 -1.37
N ARG A 37 16.22 15.65 -1.46
CA ARG A 37 17.50 16.34 -1.76
C ARG A 37 18.53 16.14 -0.65
N TYR A 38 18.11 16.00 0.60
CA TYR A 38 19.03 15.73 1.73
C TYR A 38 19.63 14.33 1.69
N PHE A 39 19.01 13.42 0.94
CA PHE A 39 19.58 12.10 0.63
C PHE A 39 20.43 12.10 -0.64
N GLY A 40 20.67 13.28 -1.25
CA GLY A 40 21.47 13.43 -2.46
C GLY A 40 20.73 13.07 -3.74
N TYR A 41 19.40 13.03 -3.74
CA TYR A 41 18.61 12.78 -4.95
C TYR A 41 18.12 14.07 -5.59
N GLU A 42 18.13 14.08 -6.91
CA GLU A 42 17.55 15.13 -7.72
C GLU A 42 16.84 14.49 -8.93
N PRO A 43 15.63 14.94 -9.29
CA PRO A 43 15.00 14.50 -10.53
C PRO A 43 15.88 14.80 -11.74
N GLU A 44 15.81 13.93 -12.75
CA GLU A 44 16.47 14.20 -14.04
C GLU A 44 15.88 15.45 -14.70
N GLU A 45 16.61 16.06 -15.62
CA GLU A 45 16.15 17.24 -16.34
C GLU A 45 14.80 16.95 -17.04
N GLY A 46 13.80 17.79 -16.76
CA GLY A 46 12.45 17.63 -17.29
C GLY A 46 11.57 16.59 -16.57
N MET A 47 12.06 15.94 -15.50
CA MET A 47 11.29 15.00 -14.69
C MET A 47 10.83 15.60 -13.37
N THR A 48 9.71 15.11 -12.85
CA THR A 48 9.21 15.46 -11.52
C THR A 48 9.81 14.56 -10.43
N ASP A 49 9.64 14.94 -9.16
CA ASP A 49 9.92 14.08 -8.00
C ASP A 49 9.11 12.77 -8.06
N ALA A 50 7.86 12.83 -8.53
CA ALA A 50 7.01 11.67 -8.72
C ALA A 50 7.57 10.71 -9.78
N ASP A 51 8.12 11.24 -10.88
CA ASP A 51 8.79 10.45 -11.92
C ASP A 51 10.03 9.75 -11.38
N MET A 52 10.88 10.48 -10.64
CA MET A 52 12.06 9.93 -9.97
C MET A 52 11.66 8.79 -9.01
N GLY A 53 10.64 9.00 -8.18
CA GLY A 53 10.12 7.99 -7.25
C GLY A 53 9.62 6.73 -7.97
N ARG A 54 8.88 6.88 -9.07
CA ARG A 54 8.45 5.74 -9.91
C ARG A 54 9.63 5.01 -10.53
N LYS A 55 10.58 5.73 -11.13
CA LYS A 55 11.79 5.15 -11.74
C LYS A 55 12.61 4.36 -10.73
N HIS A 56 12.78 4.88 -9.51
CA HIS A 56 13.41 4.14 -8.42
C HIS A 56 12.64 2.87 -8.05
N GLY A 57 11.30 2.93 -8.01
CA GLY A 57 10.44 1.77 -7.82
C GLY A 57 10.61 0.71 -8.91
N GLU A 58 10.73 1.10 -10.19
CA GLU A 58 10.98 0.18 -11.31
C GLU A 58 12.33 -0.51 -11.19
N VAL A 59 13.40 0.24 -10.89
CA VAL A 59 14.75 -0.32 -10.71
C VAL A 59 14.77 -1.29 -9.52
N PHE A 60 14.17 -0.89 -8.39
CA PHE A 60 14.05 -1.75 -7.21
C PHE A 60 13.31 -3.05 -7.55
N PHE A 61 12.14 -2.91 -8.20
CA PHE A 61 11.31 -4.05 -8.53
C PHE A 61 12.05 -4.98 -9.49
N GLU A 62 12.66 -4.46 -10.56
CA GLU A 62 13.43 -5.22 -11.55
C GLU A 62 14.59 -5.99 -10.93
N ALA A 63 15.37 -5.34 -10.07
CA ALA A 63 16.50 -5.97 -9.40
C ALA A 63 16.08 -7.14 -8.48
N LEU A 64 14.83 -7.18 -7.99
CA LEU A 64 14.30 -8.33 -7.24
C LEU A 64 14.18 -9.62 -8.07
N LYS A 65 14.30 -9.57 -9.41
CA LYS A 65 14.41 -10.79 -10.23
C LYS A 65 15.65 -11.62 -9.87
N GLY A 66 16.68 -11.00 -9.28
CA GLY A 66 17.92 -11.68 -8.95
C GLY A 66 18.77 -12.04 -10.17
N GLU A 67 18.56 -11.35 -11.30
CA GLU A 67 19.41 -11.51 -12.48
C GLU A 67 20.78 -10.86 -12.22
N GLY A 68 21.84 -11.56 -12.60
CA GLY A 68 23.20 -11.03 -12.48
C GLY A 68 23.48 -9.95 -13.52
N PHE A 69 24.09 -8.84 -13.10
CA PHE A 69 24.44 -7.72 -13.99
C PHE A 69 25.90 -7.24 -13.84
N ALA A 70 26.61 -7.67 -12.79
CA ALA A 70 27.97 -7.21 -12.50
C ALA A 70 29.02 -8.28 -12.85
N GLN A 71 30.07 -7.92 -13.59
CA GLN A 71 31.17 -8.85 -13.86
C GLN A 71 31.96 -9.14 -12.58
N PRO A 72 32.22 -10.42 -12.24
CA PRO A 72 33.01 -10.75 -11.07
C PRO A 72 34.47 -10.29 -11.25
N ASN A 73 35.13 -9.93 -10.14
CA ASN A 73 36.57 -9.68 -10.14
C ASN A 73 37.30 -10.93 -10.67
N PRO A 74 38.22 -10.82 -11.66
CA PRO A 74 38.93 -11.97 -12.21
C PRO A 74 39.84 -12.68 -11.20
N ARG A 75 40.18 -12.03 -10.09
CA ARG A 75 40.96 -12.61 -8.97
C ARG A 75 40.26 -12.27 -7.65
N PRO A 76 39.13 -12.91 -7.33
CA PRO A 76 38.40 -12.61 -6.12
C PRO A 76 39.09 -13.26 -4.92
N MET A 77 38.86 -12.72 -3.72
CA MET A 77 39.35 -13.33 -2.47
C MET A 77 38.70 -14.71 -2.22
N PHE A 78 37.45 -14.88 -2.65
CA PHE A 78 36.71 -16.14 -2.61
C PHE A 78 36.11 -16.46 -3.99
N PRO A 79 36.00 -17.75 -4.38
CA PRO A 79 35.40 -18.11 -5.66
C PRO A 79 33.95 -17.62 -5.79
N ASN A 80 33.65 -17.01 -6.94
CA ASN A 80 32.29 -16.60 -7.30
C ASN A 80 31.58 -17.70 -8.10
N PRO A 81 30.23 -17.74 -8.09
CA PRO A 81 29.49 -18.53 -9.06
C PRO A 81 29.81 -18.08 -10.50
N PRO A 82 29.66 -18.97 -11.50
CA PRO A 82 29.88 -18.61 -12.90
C PRO A 82 28.85 -17.57 -13.38
N GLY A 83 29.27 -16.68 -14.26
CA GLY A 83 28.41 -15.65 -14.86
C GLY A 83 28.49 -14.28 -14.17
N LEU A 84 27.51 -13.43 -14.46
CA LEU A 84 27.37 -12.13 -13.81
C LEU A 84 26.84 -12.29 -12.39
N LEU A 85 27.32 -11.45 -11.48
CA LEU A 85 26.87 -11.38 -10.09
C LEU A 85 25.60 -10.53 -9.96
N LYS A 86 24.72 -10.96 -9.06
CA LYS A 86 23.48 -10.30 -8.66
C LYS A 86 23.65 -9.61 -7.30
N ILE A 87 22.62 -8.88 -6.89
CA ILE A 87 22.53 -8.33 -5.54
C ILE A 87 22.27 -9.45 -4.53
N GLU A 88 22.96 -9.41 -3.40
CA GLU A 88 22.85 -10.39 -2.31
C GLU A 88 22.57 -9.67 -0.97
N PRO A 89 21.78 -10.27 -0.07
CA PRO A 89 21.21 -11.61 -0.18
C PRO A 89 19.93 -11.63 -1.04
N HIS A 90 19.84 -12.60 -1.96
CA HIS A 90 18.65 -12.77 -2.79
C HIS A 90 17.56 -13.57 -2.06
N SER A 91 16.35 -12.98 -1.94
CA SER A 91 15.17 -13.69 -1.42
C SER A 91 14.23 -14.11 -2.55
N GLU A 92 14.09 -15.42 -2.73
CA GLU A 92 13.20 -16.00 -3.74
C GLU A 92 11.73 -15.69 -3.42
N GLY A 93 10.98 -15.26 -4.45
CA GLY A 93 9.55 -14.93 -4.35
C GLY A 93 9.22 -13.61 -3.64
N LEU A 94 10.20 -12.86 -3.11
CA LEU A 94 9.94 -11.53 -2.50
C LEU A 94 9.27 -10.58 -3.50
N ARG A 95 9.64 -10.66 -4.78
CA ARG A 95 9.03 -9.89 -5.87
C ARG A 95 7.50 -10.01 -5.91
N ASP A 96 6.93 -11.17 -5.57
CA ASP A 96 5.48 -11.40 -5.59
C ASP A 96 4.74 -10.76 -4.41
N ARG A 97 5.50 -10.29 -3.40
CA ARG A 97 5.01 -9.67 -2.16
C ARG A 97 5.26 -8.16 -2.09
N ILE A 98 5.58 -7.54 -3.23
CA ILE A 98 5.70 -6.09 -3.35
C ILE A 98 4.33 -5.47 -3.65
N TRP A 99 4.00 -4.40 -2.92
CA TRP A 99 2.77 -3.64 -3.05
C TRP A 99 3.08 -2.22 -3.48
N TRP A 100 2.29 -1.69 -4.40
CA TRP A 100 2.37 -0.27 -4.78
C TRP A 100 1.20 0.52 -4.18
N GLY A 101 1.53 1.57 -3.44
CA GLY A 101 0.58 2.58 -2.96
C GLY A 101 0.13 3.47 -4.11
N ALA A 102 -1.03 3.16 -4.72
CA ALA A 102 -1.52 3.86 -5.90
C ALA A 102 -2.47 5.01 -5.54
N ALA A 103 -2.00 6.25 -5.71
CA ALA A 103 -2.83 7.44 -5.51
C ALA A 103 -3.83 7.68 -6.65
N SER A 104 -3.65 7.11 -7.84
CA SER A 104 -4.56 7.32 -8.99
C SER A 104 -4.83 6.02 -9.75
N ASP A 105 -5.87 6.01 -10.58
CA ASP A 105 -6.19 4.89 -11.47
C ASP A 105 -5.04 4.62 -12.44
N ALA A 106 -4.44 5.66 -12.99
CA ALA A 106 -3.27 5.55 -13.87
C ALA A 106 -2.09 4.83 -13.18
N THR A 107 -1.81 5.13 -11.92
CA THR A 107 -0.72 4.45 -11.17
C THR A 107 -1.08 3.03 -10.77
N ALA A 108 -2.37 2.73 -10.55
CA ALA A 108 -2.81 1.36 -10.31
C ALA A 108 -2.62 0.51 -11.59
N ILE A 109 -3.04 1.01 -12.74
CA ILE A 109 -2.83 0.35 -14.04
C ILE A 109 -1.35 0.11 -14.32
N TRP A 110 -0.49 1.10 -14.06
CA TRP A 110 0.96 0.95 -14.21
C TRP A 110 1.52 -0.15 -13.28
N ALA A 111 1.11 -0.19 -12.01
CA ALA A 111 1.54 -1.21 -11.07
C ALA A 111 1.09 -2.62 -11.49
N ALA A 112 -0.12 -2.74 -12.04
CA ALA A 112 -0.63 -3.98 -12.61
C ALA A 112 0.23 -4.47 -13.77
N LYS A 113 0.58 -3.57 -14.71
CA LYS A 113 1.42 -3.92 -15.86
C LYS A 113 2.79 -4.44 -15.45
N LEU A 114 3.39 -3.85 -14.42
CA LEU A 114 4.68 -4.32 -13.90
C LEU A 114 4.57 -5.65 -13.15
N GLY A 115 3.43 -5.93 -12.51
CA GLY A 115 3.23 -7.15 -11.73
C GLY A 115 3.37 -6.96 -10.22
N MET A 116 3.10 -5.76 -9.71
CA MET A 116 3.03 -5.47 -8.26
C MET A 116 1.61 -5.61 -7.72
N ASN A 117 1.46 -6.01 -6.45
CA ASN A 117 0.16 -5.96 -5.76
C ASN A 117 -0.31 -4.51 -5.58
N LEU A 118 -1.63 -4.30 -5.44
CA LEU A 118 -2.21 -2.96 -5.29
C LEU A 118 -2.50 -2.65 -3.82
N GLN A 119 -2.05 -1.50 -3.35
CA GLN A 119 -2.49 -0.91 -2.08
C GLN A 119 -3.19 0.42 -2.33
N SER A 120 -4.48 0.49 -2.02
CA SER A 120 -5.28 1.72 -2.02
C SER A 120 -5.48 2.18 -0.57
N SER A 121 -5.10 3.42 -0.28
CA SER A 121 -5.03 3.94 1.10
C SER A 121 -6.41 4.37 1.63
N THR A 122 -6.46 5.11 2.73
CA THR A 122 -7.67 5.81 3.21
C THR A 122 -8.01 7.04 2.36
N LEU A 123 -7.21 7.32 1.33
CA LEU A 123 -7.41 8.40 0.38
C LEU A 123 -6.84 8.01 -0.98
N LYS A 124 -7.32 8.66 -2.02
CA LYS A 124 -6.70 8.67 -3.35
C LYS A 124 -6.98 10.02 -4.04
N LYS A 125 -6.33 10.28 -5.16
CA LYS A 125 -6.68 11.36 -6.08
C LYS A 125 -8.16 11.26 -6.40
N ASP A 126 -8.85 12.39 -6.29
CA ASP A 126 -10.24 12.48 -6.69
C ASP A 126 -10.33 12.61 -8.22
N GLU A 127 -10.83 11.56 -8.87
CA GLU A 127 -10.89 11.45 -10.33
C GLU A 127 -12.31 11.58 -10.88
N SER A 128 -13.34 11.52 -10.03
CA SER A 128 -14.74 11.58 -10.47
C SER A 128 -15.69 12.39 -9.58
N GLY A 129 -15.29 12.76 -8.36
CA GLY A 129 -16.17 13.37 -7.36
C GLY A 129 -17.16 12.39 -6.70
N GLU A 130 -17.06 11.09 -6.99
CA GLU A 130 -17.86 10.05 -6.32
C GLU A 130 -17.31 9.74 -4.92
N PRO A 131 -18.06 9.04 -4.06
CA PRO A 131 -17.54 8.53 -2.79
C PRO A 131 -16.27 7.70 -2.96
N LEU A 132 -15.37 7.74 -1.97
CA LEU A 132 -14.07 7.07 -2.01
C LEU A 132 -14.21 5.60 -2.39
N HIS A 133 -15.15 4.89 -1.76
CA HIS A 133 -15.32 3.46 -2.00
C HIS A 133 -15.72 3.12 -3.44
N ILE A 134 -16.45 4.01 -4.12
CA ILE A 134 -16.81 3.86 -5.53
C ILE A 134 -15.57 4.08 -6.40
N GLN A 135 -14.81 5.13 -6.12
CA GLN A 135 -13.58 5.43 -6.86
C GLN A 135 -12.51 4.34 -6.68
N GLN A 136 -12.40 3.78 -5.48
CA GLN A 136 -11.50 2.66 -5.20
C GLN A 136 -11.97 1.38 -5.89
N ALA A 137 -13.27 1.07 -5.90
CA ALA A 137 -13.77 -0.09 -6.64
C ALA A 137 -13.44 0.02 -8.14
N LYS A 138 -13.62 1.20 -8.74
CA LYS A 138 -13.20 1.47 -10.13
C LYS A 138 -11.69 1.29 -10.33
N GLN A 139 -10.87 1.79 -9.41
CA GLN A 139 -9.41 1.60 -9.41
C GLN A 139 -9.04 0.11 -9.40
N ILE A 140 -9.70 -0.68 -8.55
CA ILE A 140 -9.46 -2.13 -8.40
C ILE A 140 -9.82 -2.87 -9.68
N ARG A 141 -10.97 -2.56 -10.28
CA ARG A 141 -11.41 -3.15 -11.56
C ARG A 141 -10.42 -2.85 -12.69
N ALA A 142 -10.01 -1.58 -12.83
CA ALA A 142 -9.04 -1.16 -13.83
C ALA A 142 -7.65 -1.82 -13.62
N TYR A 143 -7.21 -1.96 -12.36
CA TYR A 143 -6.00 -2.69 -12.01
C TYR A 143 -6.08 -4.17 -12.42
N ARG A 144 -7.19 -4.85 -12.09
CA ARG A 144 -7.39 -6.27 -12.42
C ARG A 144 -7.48 -6.52 -13.92
N GLU A 145 -8.10 -5.60 -14.67
CA GLU A 145 -8.14 -5.64 -16.14
C GLU A 145 -6.72 -5.51 -16.72
N ALA A 146 -5.98 -4.49 -16.33
CA ALA A 146 -4.59 -4.28 -16.78
C ALA A 146 -3.66 -5.44 -16.39
N TRP A 147 -3.88 -6.06 -15.23
CA TRP A 147 -3.15 -7.25 -14.78
C TRP A 147 -3.37 -8.42 -15.74
N LYS A 148 -4.62 -8.66 -16.11
CA LYS A 148 -5.01 -9.72 -17.05
C LYS A 148 -4.43 -9.47 -18.44
N GLU A 149 -4.50 -8.23 -18.93
CA GLU A 149 -3.94 -7.84 -20.23
C GLU A 149 -2.42 -8.02 -20.29
N ALA A 150 -1.71 -7.75 -19.19
CA ALA A 150 -0.27 -7.94 -19.09
C ALA A 150 0.16 -9.42 -19.10
N GLY A 151 -0.77 -10.37 -18.96
CA GLY A 151 -0.49 -11.80 -19.08
C GLY A 151 0.24 -12.40 -17.88
N HIS A 152 0.17 -11.77 -16.71
CA HIS A 152 0.78 -12.31 -15.49
C HIS A 152 0.15 -13.64 -15.09
N THR A 153 0.97 -14.60 -14.68
CA THR A 153 0.53 -15.97 -14.37
C THR A 153 -0.01 -16.13 -12.95
N ARG A 154 0.37 -15.24 -12.03
CA ARG A 154 -0.10 -15.25 -10.64
C ARG A 154 -1.36 -14.41 -10.46
N THR A 155 -2.14 -14.73 -9.44
CA THR A 155 -3.24 -13.87 -8.98
C THR A 155 -2.64 -12.69 -8.19
N PRO A 156 -3.02 -11.44 -8.52
CA PRO A 156 -2.58 -10.30 -7.74
C PRO A 156 -3.33 -10.22 -6.42
N ARG A 157 -2.80 -9.46 -5.47
CA ARG A 157 -3.54 -9.05 -4.27
C ARG A 157 -3.83 -7.56 -4.29
N VAL A 158 -4.97 -7.20 -3.73
CA VAL A 158 -5.47 -5.85 -3.61
C VAL A 158 -5.83 -5.59 -2.16
N SER A 159 -5.33 -4.49 -1.58
CA SER A 159 -5.70 -4.04 -0.24
C SER A 159 -6.35 -2.67 -0.27
N VAL A 160 -7.36 -2.47 0.58
CA VAL A 160 -7.97 -1.17 0.86
C VAL A 160 -7.83 -0.84 2.35
N SER A 161 -7.67 0.44 2.68
CA SER A 161 -7.54 0.89 4.08
C SER A 161 -8.80 1.60 4.57
N ARG A 162 -9.22 1.34 5.81
CA ARG A 162 -10.38 1.97 6.43
C ARG A 162 -10.12 2.27 7.91
N SER A 163 -10.59 3.44 8.35
CA SER A 163 -10.75 3.78 9.77
C SER A 163 -12.08 3.23 10.25
N ILE A 164 -12.07 2.15 11.03
CA ILE A 164 -13.28 1.48 11.51
C ILE A 164 -13.21 1.31 13.02
N PHE A 165 -14.21 1.84 13.73
CA PHE A 165 -14.31 1.88 15.19
C PHE A 165 -15.67 1.35 15.64
N ALA A 166 -15.71 0.10 16.08
CA ALA A 166 -16.89 -0.48 16.73
C ALA A 166 -17.07 0.15 18.12
N LEU A 167 -18.17 0.87 18.30
CA LEU A 167 -18.53 1.46 19.58
C LEU A 167 -19.20 0.38 20.43
N VAL A 168 -18.47 -0.23 21.37
CA VAL A 168 -18.99 -1.33 22.20
C VAL A 168 -19.03 -0.99 23.68
N ASN A 169 -18.40 0.10 24.10
CA ASN A 169 -18.42 0.61 25.47
C ASN A 169 -18.40 2.16 25.52
N ASP A 170 -18.48 2.71 26.73
CA ASP A 170 -18.53 4.16 26.95
C ASP A 170 -17.23 4.88 26.60
N ARG A 171 -16.09 4.20 26.68
CA ARG A 171 -14.79 4.76 26.27
C ARG A 171 -14.73 4.92 24.75
N ASP A 172 -15.22 3.95 23.99
CA ASP A 172 -15.30 4.03 22.53
C ASP A 172 -16.23 5.18 22.12
N ARG A 173 -17.39 5.29 22.77
CA ARG A 173 -18.33 6.40 22.58
C ARG A 173 -17.73 7.76 22.95
N ALA A 174 -16.94 7.84 24.01
CA ALA A 174 -16.25 9.07 24.39
C ALA A 174 -15.22 9.51 23.34
N TYR A 175 -14.49 8.57 22.72
CA TYR A 175 -13.48 8.89 21.72
C TYR A 175 -14.06 9.13 20.32
N PHE A 176 -15.03 8.33 19.89
CA PHE A 176 -15.48 8.30 18.50
C PHE A 176 -17.00 8.47 18.33
N GLY A 177 -17.77 8.48 19.42
CA GLY A 177 -19.23 8.59 19.37
C GLY A 177 -19.76 9.97 18.98
N ASN A 178 -18.94 11.02 19.12
CA ASN A 178 -19.30 12.39 18.72
C ASN A 178 -18.99 12.71 17.25
N GLY A 179 -18.37 11.79 16.51
CA GLY A 179 -17.97 11.99 15.12
C GLY A 179 -19.14 12.11 14.13
N GLY A 180 -20.37 11.76 14.53
CA GLY A 180 -21.55 11.84 13.66
C GLY A 180 -21.41 11.01 12.36
N LYS A 181 -22.36 11.18 11.44
CA LYS A 181 -22.26 10.59 10.09
C LYS A 181 -21.18 11.35 9.32
N GLU A 182 -19.92 10.98 9.53
CA GLU A 182 -18.83 11.50 8.70
C GLU A 182 -19.11 11.13 7.24
N GLU A 183 -19.06 12.13 6.37
CA GLU A 183 -19.05 11.94 4.93
C GLU A 183 -17.60 11.93 4.44
N ASP A 184 -17.38 11.35 3.25
CA ASP A 184 -16.08 11.45 2.60
C ASP A 184 -15.73 12.92 2.37
N GLN A 185 -14.46 13.27 2.58
CA GLN A 185 -14.00 14.65 2.49
C GLN A 185 -13.19 14.86 1.23
N ILE A 186 -13.23 16.08 0.69
CA ILE A 186 -12.42 16.49 -0.45
C ILE A 186 -11.44 17.54 0.04
N GLY A 187 -10.17 17.33 -0.26
CA GLY A 187 -9.09 18.24 0.12
C GLY A 187 -7.97 18.27 -0.93
N TYR A 188 -6.95 19.07 -0.66
CA TYR A 188 -5.75 19.15 -1.49
C TYR A 188 -4.56 18.67 -0.67
N ILE A 189 -3.85 17.67 -1.19
CA ILE A 189 -2.63 17.13 -0.55
C ILE A 189 -1.38 17.83 -1.10
N GLU A 190 -1.48 18.32 -2.33
CA GLU A 190 -0.50 19.15 -3.01
C GLU A 190 -1.25 20.31 -3.68
N GLU A 191 -0.53 21.35 -4.08
CA GLU A 191 -1.10 22.53 -4.75
C GLU A 191 -2.06 22.16 -5.89
N ASN A 192 -1.76 21.09 -6.63
CA ASN A 192 -2.56 20.63 -7.78
C ASN A 192 -3.12 19.21 -7.63
N LEU A 193 -3.12 18.64 -6.42
CA LEU A 193 -3.63 17.29 -6.18
C LEU A 193 -4.86 17.31 -5.27
N ARG A 194 -6.02 17.41 -5.91
CA ARG A 194 -7.31 17.16 -5.27
C ARG A 194 -7.43 15.67 -4.91
N ALA A 195 -7.74 15.39 -3.66
CA ALA A 195 -7.88 14.06 -3.11
C ALA A 195 -9.23 13.89 -2.42
N VAL A 196 -9.74 12.67 -2.48
CA VAL A 196 -10.90 12.20 -1.73
C VAL A 196 -10.40 11.37 -0.55
N PHE A 197 -10.87 11.70 0.64
CA PHE A 197 -10.53 11.09 1.91
C PHE A 197 -11.73 10.31 2.42
N GLY A 198 -11.51 9.06 2.79
CA GLY A 198 -12.55 8.20 3.32
C GLY A 198 -12.99 8.67 4.70
N ARG A 199 -14.30 8.67 4.92
CA ARG A 199 -14.88 8.87 6.25
C ARG A 199 -14.37 7.83 7.26
N SER A 200 -14.44 8.18 8.55
CA SER A 200 -14.32 7.19 9.61
C SER A 200 -15.66 6.47 9.80
N TYR A 201 -15.60 5.15 9.88
CA TYR A 201 -16.74 4.31 10.24
C TYR A 201 -16.75 4.16 11.76
N ALA A 202 -17.57 4.93 12.46
CA ALA A 202 -17.70 4.85 13.92
C ALA A 202 -19.17 4.69 14.33
N ALA A 203 -19.56 3.47 14.66
CA ALA A 203 -20.93 3.16 15.06
C ALA A 203 -21.01 1.87 15.89
N GLU A 204 -22.19 1.60 16.45
CA GLU A 204 -22.50 0.30 17.05
C GLU A 204 -22.39 -0.82 15.99
N PRO A 205 -22.02 -2.06 16.36
CA PRO A 205 -21.65 -3.11 15.41
C PRO A 205 -22.67 -3.39 14.30
N ASP A 206 -23.97 -3.48 14.62
CA ASP A 206 -25.02 -3.76 13.64
C ASP A 206 -25.13 -2.67 12.57
N GLN A 207 -24.85 -1.42 12.94
CA GLN A 207 -24.85 -0.31 11.99
C GLN A 207 -23.59 -0.33 11.13
N LEU A 208 -22.42 -0.61 11.72
CA LEU A 208 -21.18 -0.78 10.97
C LEU A 208 -21.30 -1.87 9.90
N ILE A 209 -21.89 -3.02 10.24
CA ILE A 209 -22.12 -4.11 9.29
C ILE A 209 -22.94 -3.61 8.10
N LYS A 210 -24.04 -2.88 8.34
CA LYS A 210 -24.90 -2.34 7.26
C LYS A 210 -24.19 -1.30 6.40
N GLU A 211 -23.28 -0.52 6.97
CA GLU A 211 -22.52 0.49 6.26
C GLU A 211 -21.40 -0.12 5.42
N LEU A 212 -20.61 -1.02 6.01
CA LEU A 212 -19.52 -1.70 5.34
C LEU A 212 -20.00 -2.67 4.26
N ALA A 213 -21.20 -3.25 4.41
CA ALA A 213 -21.82 -4.05 3.35
C ALA A 213 -22.14 -3.24 2.07
N LYS A 214 -22.15 -1.91 2.14
CA LYS A 214 -22.36 -1.01 0.99
C LYS A 214 -21.04 -0.50 0.40
N ASP A 215 -19.91 -0.77 1.03
CA ASP A 215 -18.60 -0.31 0.58
C ASP A 215 -18.08 -1.24 -0.54
N GLU A 216 -18.33 -0.86 -1.80
CA GLU A 216 -17.92 -1.64 -2.98
C GLU A 216 -16.42 -1.98 -3.01
N ALA A 217 -15.55 -1.09 -2.54
CA ALA A 217 -14.12 -1.34 -2.52
C ALA A 217 -13.73 -2.38 -1.47
N VAL A 218 -14.37 -2.38 -0.30
CA VAL A 218 -14.19 -3.43 0.71
C VAL A 218 -14.70 -4.78 0.19
N ALA A 219 -15.83 -4.79 -0.53
CA ALA A 219 -16.37 -6.02 -1.12
C ALA A 219 -15.45 -6.61 -2.20
N GLU A 220 -14.70 -5.76 -2.92
CA GLU A 220 -13.82 -6.20 -4.01
C GLU A 220 -12.37 -6.46 -3.60
N ALA A 221 -11.90 -5.91 -2.49
CA ALA A 221 -10.53 -6.07 -2.05
C ALA A 221 -10.24 -7.46 -1.47
N ASP A 222 -9.01 -7.93 -1.62
CA ASP A 222 -8.55 -9.20 -1.05
C ASP A 222 -8.10 -9.04 0.41
N THR A 223 -7.85 -7.80 0.85
CA THR A 223 -7.33 -7.49 2.19
C THR A 223 -7.85 -6.15 2.66
N LEU A 224 -8.50 -6.14 3.83
CA LEU A 224 -8.88 -4.91 4.53
C LEU A 224 -7.80 -4.55 5.55
N LEU A 225 -7.21 -3.37 5.41
CA LEU A 225 -6.27 -2.81 6.37
C LEU A 225 -7.02 -1.88 7.32
N LEU A 226 -7.04 -2.23 8.61
CA LEU A 226 -7.63 -1.39 9.65
C LEU A 226 -6.62 -0.35 10.11
N THR A 227 -6.93 0.93 9.94
CA THR A 227 -6.14 2.03 10.50
C THR A 227 -6.53 2.23 11.96
N VAL A 228 -5.54 2.19 12.84
CA VAL A 228 -5.74 2.26 14.30
C VAL A 228 -5.09 3.51 14.88
N PRO A 229 -5.68 4.16 15.90
CA PRO A 229 -5.18 5.38 16.50
C PRO A 229 -3.96 5.09 17.40
N ASN A 230 -2.78 5.06 16.80
CA ASN A 230 -1.50 4.75 17.45
C ASN A 230 -1.24 5.56 18.74
N GLN A 231 -1.75 6.78 18.83
CA GLN A 231 -1.62 7.64 20.02
C GLN A 231 -2.40 7.13 21.25
N LEU A 232 -3.39 6.25 21.08
CA LEU A 232 -4.20 5.70 22.17
C LEU A 232 -3.59 4.47 22.86
N GLY A 233 -2.38 4.07 22.47
CA GLY A 233 -1.61 3.02 23.13
C GLY A 233 -2.03 1.58 22.75
N VAL A 234 -1.17 0.62 23.08
CA VAL A 234 -1.27 -0.77 22.59
C VAL A 234 -2.58 -1.43 23.01
N GLU A 235 -2.96 -1.32 24.28
CA GLU A 235 -4.15 -1.97 24.84
C GLU A 235 -5.44 -1.51 24.16
N TYR A 236 -5.58 -0.20 23.90
CA TYR A 236 -6.75 0.32 23.21
C TYR A 236 -6.78 -0.11 21.75
N ASN A 237 -5.65 -0.07 21.05
CA ASN A 237 -5.58 -0.51 19.66
C ASN A 237 -5.86 -2.02 19.51
N ALA A 238 -5.44 -2.85 20.47
CA ALA A 238 -5.83 -4.26 20.53
C ALA A 238 -7.35 -4.43 20.70
N HIS A 239 -7.96 -3.64 21.60
CA HIS A 239 -9.43 -3.60 21.77
C HIS A 239 -10.16 -3.20 20.48
N VAL A 240 -9.67 -2.20 19.75
CA VAL A 240 -10.26 -1.78 18.46
C VAL A 240 -10.28 -2.94 17.47
N ILE A 241 -9.13 -3.61 17.27
CA ILE A 241 -9.03 -4.74 16.34
C ILE A 241 -9.90 -5.90 16.80
N GLU A 242 -9.84 -6.25 18.09
CA GLU A 242 -10.62 -7.34 18.67
C GLU A 242 -12.13 -7.10 18.52
N SER A 243 -12.58 -5.85 18.71
CA SER A 243 -14.00 -5.49 18.56
C SER A 243 -14.49 -5.68 17.13
N ILE A 244 -13.67 -5.33 16.13
CA ILE A 244 -14.00 -5.61 14.72
C ILE A 244 -14.08 -7.12 14.46
N LEU A 245 -13.11 -7.89 14.93
CA LEU A 245 -13.07 -9.35 14.71
C LEU A 245 -14.24 -10.07 15.39
N LYS A 246 -14.67 -9.61 16.58
CA LYS A 246 -15.74 -10.27 17.34
C LYS A 246 -17.14 -9.83 16.92
N HIS A 247 -17.34 -8.55 16.60
CA HIS A 247 -18.68 -7.97 16.48
C HIS A 247 -19.05 -7.53 15.07
N VAL A 248 -18.08 -7.31 14.17
CA VAL A 248 -18.34 -6.79 12.82
C VAL A 248 -18.01 -7.83 11.75
N ALA A 249 -16.81 -8.39 11.79
CA ALA A 249 -16.32 -9.36 10.82
C ALA A 249 -17.28 -10.56 10.59
N PRO A 250 -17.88 -11.18 11.62
CA PRO A 250 -18.80 -12.31 11.41
C PRO A 250 -20.07 -11.91 10.63
N GLY A 251 -20.58 -10.69 10.86
CA GLY A 251 -21.77 -10.18 10.18
C GLY A 251 -21.54 -9.89 8.69
N LEU A 252 -20.29 -9.76 8.27
CA LEU A 252 -19.87 -9.56 6.88
C LEU A 252 -19.28 -10.83 6.25
N GLY A 253 -19.27 -11.95 6.98
CA GLY A 253 -18.70 -13.22 6.52
C GLY A 253 -17.18 -13.22 6.43
N TRP A 254 -16.51 -12.27 7.08
CA TRP A 254 -15.05 -12.21 7.15
C TRP A 254 -14.53 -13.24 8.15
N ARG A 255 -13.29 -13.70 7.95
CA ARG A 255 -12.61 -14.68 8.79
C ARG A 255 -11.30 -14.14 9.32
#